data_AF-A0A257WB09-F1
#
_entry.id   AF-A0A257WB09-F1
#
_cell.length_a   1.000
_cell.length_b   1.000
_cell.length_c   1.000
_cell.angle_alpha   90.00
_cell.angle_beta   90.00
_cell.angle_gamma   90.00
#
_symmetry.space_group_name_H-M   'P 1'
#
loop_
_entity.id
_entity.type
_entity.pdbx_description
1 polymer ?
#
loop_
_entity_poly.entity_id
_entity_poly.type
_entity_poly.pdbx_seq_one_letter_code
_entity_poly.pdbx_strand_id
1 'polypeptide(L)'
;MQVSQRSMCLAGAVVLAAGGLFAAGDRDVASTQHNEQLSGLMLAKLASSQKIVSGLVSEDFAEIRKGAEELNRICEATEWAAHSDQIYAHHRTELRRQSLKLVKMADERNLDGAAFTYMHSLTTCISCHQHCRHVLKIADDVAPLEKVVPIPVTEDEPQRLGSRPIRR
;
A
#
# COMPACT_ATOMS: atom_id res chain seq x y z
N MET A 1 -19.87 -55.49 40.48
CA MET A 1 -19.23 -54.30 41.08
C MET A 1 -17.95 -53.98 40.31
N GLN A 2 -17.96 -52.82 39.63
CA GLN A 2 -16.85 -51.97 39.18
C GLN A 2 -15.50 -52.60 38.79
N VAL A 3 -15.40 -53.04 37.54
CA VAL A 3 -14.14 -53.03 36.78
C VAL A 3 -14.48 -52.39 35.43
N SER A 4 -13.60 -51.52 34.91
CA SER A 4 -13.70 -50.83 33.61
C SER A 4 -14.37 -49.44 33.59
N GLN A 5 -13.86 -48.49 34.38
CA GLN A 5 -14.15 -47.06 34.14
C GLN A 5 -13.01 -46.11 34.53
N ARG A 6 -11.76 -46.58 34.57
CA ARG A 6 -10.58 -45.73 34.88
C ARG A 6 -9.55 -45.66 33.75
N SER A 7 -9.47 -46.67 32.89
CA SER A 7 -8.49 -46.67 31.80
C SER A 7 -8.93 -45.90 30.55
N MET A 8 -10.21 -45.53 30.42
CA MET A 8 -10.73 -44.85 29.23
C MET A 8 -10.58 -43.32 29.26
N CYS A 9 -10.02 -42.75 30.33
CA CYS A 9 -9.81 -41.30 30.44
C CYS A 9 -8.37 -40.86 30.11
N LEU A 10 -7.40 -41.78 30.06
CA LEU A 10 -5.99 -41.42 29.85
C LEU A 10 -5.58 -41.34 28.36
N ALA A 11 -6.28 -42.05 27.46
CA ALA A 11 -5.98 -41.97 26.02
C ALA A 11 -6.56 -40.70 25.35
N GLY A 12 -7.64 -40.12 25.90
CA GLY A 12 -8.27 -38.91 25.36
C GLY A 12 -7.49 -37.62 25.66
N ALA A 13 -6.76 -37.58 26.78
CA ALA A 13 -6.02 -36.39 27.22
C ALA A 13 -4.70 -36.16 26.46
N VAL A 14 -4.08 -37.22 25.92
CA VAL A 14 -2.80 -37.12 25.21
C VAL A 14 -2.99 -36.59 23.78
N VAL A 15 -4.11 -36.88 23.12
CA VAL A 15 -4.38 -36.40 21.75
C VAL A 15 -4.73 -34.90 21.72
N LEU A 16 -5.36 -34.37 22.78
CA LEU A 16 -5.67 -32.94 22.89
C LEU A 16 -4.45 -32.06 23.17
N ALA A 17 -3.39 -32.61 23.79
CA ALA A 17 -2.17 -31.85 24.05
C ALA A 17 -1.26 -31.72 22.81
N ALA A 18 -1.30 -32.68 21.88
CA ALA A 18 -0.48 -32.64 20.66
C ALA A 18 -1.06 -31.73 19.55
N GLY A 19 -2.39 -31.55 19.52
CA GLY A 19 -3.06 -30.69 18.52
C GLY A 19 -2.91 -29.19 18.78
N GLY A 20 -2.58 -28.77 20.01
CA GLY A 20 -2.47 -27.36 20.39
C GLY A 20 -1.22 -26.65 19.88
N LEU A 21 -0.14 -27.37 19.58
CA LEU A 21 1.14 -26.76 19.16
C LEU A 21 1.19 -26.39 17.68
N PHE A 22 0.38 -27.02 16.81
CA PHE A 22 0.41 -26.72 15.37
C PHE A 22 -0.37 -25.46 14.98
N ALA A 23 -1.30 -24.98 15.81
CA ALA A 23 -2.11 -23.80 15.50
C ALA A 23 -1.42 -22.45 15.78
N ALA A 24 -0.30 -22.45 16.51
CA ALA A 24 0.42 -21.22 16.86
C ALA A 24 1.33 -20.72 15.73
N GLY A 25 1.94 -21.62 14.94
CA GLY A 25 2.90 -21.26 13.88
C GLY A 25 2.27 -20.62 12.63
N ASP A 26 1.02 -20.98 12.29
CA ASP A 26 0.34 -20.47 11.08
C ASP A 26 -0.04 -18.98 11.18
N ARG A 27 -0.21 -18.44 12.39
CA ARG A 27 -0.68 -17.06 12.61
C ARG A 27 0.43 -16.04 12.36
N ASP A 28 1.67 -16.35 12.72
CA ASP A 28 2.81 -15.45 12.55
C ASP A 28 3.20 -15.29 11.07
N VAL A 29 3.14 -16.39 10.30
CA VAL A 29 3.43 -16.38 8.85
C VAL A 29 2.39 -15.55 8.08
N ALA A 30 1.09 -15.76 8.38
CA ALA A 30 0.01 -15.01 7.73
C ALA A 30 0.06 -13.50 8.00
N SER A 31 0.40 -13.09 9.23
CA SER A 31 0.54 -11.67 9.60
C SER A 31 1.73 -11.01 8.89
N THR A 32 2.84 -11.74 8.75
CA THR A 32 4.07 -11.27 8.08
C THR A 32 3.81 -11.05 6.59
N GLN A 33 3.19 -12.03 5.93
CA GLN A 33 2.83 -11.94 4.50
C GLN A 33 1.88 -10.77 4.21
N HIS A 34 0.91 -10.52 5.09
CA HIS A 34 0.01 -9.38 4.96
C HIS A 34 0.73 -8.03 5.03
N ASN A 35 1.67 -7.88 5.97
CA ASN A 35 2.48 -6.66 6.11
C ASN A 35 3.39 -6.41 4.89
N GLU A 36 4.00 -7.45 4.33
CA GLU A 36 4.81 -7.34 3.10
C GLU A 36 3.95 -6.88 1.90
N GLN A 37 2.75 -7.44 1.75
CA GLN A 37 1.80 -7.02 0.71
C GLN A 37 1.40 -5.55 0.85
N LEU A 38 1.07 -5.10 2.07
CA LEU A 38 0.75 -3.70 2.35
C LEU A 38 1.92 -2.77 2.02
N SER A 39 3.14 -3.14 2.42
CA SER A 39 4.36 -2.38 2.10
C SER A 39 4.59 -2.28 0.59
N GLY A 40 4.41 -3.38 -0.14
CA GLY A 40 4.48 -3.41 -1.59
C GLY A 40 3.46 -2.46 -2.25
N LEU A 41 2.23 -2.42 -1.74
CA LEU A 41 1.20 -1.49 -2.22
C LEU A 41 1.57 -0.02 -1.94
N MET A 42 2.17 0.28 -0.78
CA MET A 42 2.63 1.65 -0.48
C MET A 42 3.79 2.08 -1.38
N LEU A 43 4.73 1.20 -1.67
CA LEU A 43 5.80 1.46 -2.64
C LEU A 43 5.23 1.69 -4.05
N ALA A 44 4.23 0.90 -4.45
CA ALA A 44 3.56 1.09 -5.73
C ALA A 44 2.82 2.45 -5.83
N LYS A 45 2.24 2.94 -4.72
CA LYS A 45 1.65 4.29 -4.65
C LYS A 45 2.70 5.37 -4.86
N LEU A 46 3.84 5.24 -4.19
CA LEU A 46 4.95 6.17 -4.33
C LEU A 46 5.44 6.22 -5.78
N ALA A 47 5.66 5.05 -6.40
CA ALA A 47 6.09 4.95 -7.79
C ALA A 47 5.07 5.57 -8.77
N SER A 48 3.78 5.36 -8.54
CA SER A 48 2.71 5.95 -9.36
C SER A 48 2.71 7.48 -9.24
N SER A 49 2.87 8.02 -8.03
CA SER A 49 2.97 9.46 -7.79
C SER A 49 4.20 10.09 -8.43
N GLN A 50 5.36 9.43 -8.34
CA GLN A 50 6.59 9.88 -9.01
C GLN A 50 6.42 9.95 -10.52
N LYS A 51 5.77 8.95 -11.12
CA LYS A 51 5.44 8.92 -12.55
C LYS A 51 4.52 10.08 -12.95
N ILE A 52 3.49 10.38 -12.14
CA ILE A 52 2.61 11.54 -12.38
C ILE A 52 3.44 12.84 -12.38
N VAL A 53 4.32 13.06 -11.39
CA VAL A 53 5.17 14.26 -11.34
C VAL A 53 6.14 14.34 -12.52
N SER A 54 6.76 13.22 -12.87
CA SER A 54 7.64 13.13 -14.04
C SER A 54 6.93 13.61 -15.30
N GLY A 55 5.71 13.11 -15.52
CA GLY A 55 4.86 13.54 -16.63
C GLY A 55 4.43 15.01 -16.54
N LEU A 56 4.08 15.51 -15.35
CA LEU A 56 3.72 16.92 -15.15
C LEU A 56 4.88 17.86 -15.49
N VAL A 57 6.09 17.56 -15.04
CA VAL A 57 7.28 18.40 -15.26
C VAL A 57 7.77 18.35 -16.70
N SER A 58 7.49 17.25 -17.41
CA SER A 58 7.91 17.04 -18.80
C SER A 58 6.81 17.28 -19.85
N GLU A 59 5.61 17.68 -19.41
CA GLU A 59 4.40 17.78 -20.24
C GLU A 59 4.04 16.46 -20.97
N ASP A 60 4.40 15.31 -20.38
CA ASP A 60 4.05 13.98 -20.91
C ASP A 60 2.70 13.51 -20.34
N PHE A 61 1.63 13.81 -21.08
CA PHE A 61 0.28 13.38 -20.73
C PHE A 61 0.11 11.86 -20.71
N ALA A 62 0.86 11.10 -21.49
CA ALA A 62 0.78 9.64 -21.46
C ALA A 62 1.38 9.09 -20.17
N GLU A 63 2.47 9.70 -19.69
CA GLU A 63 3.09 9.34 -18.41
C GLU A 63 2.20 9.73 -17.22
N ILE A 64 1.59 10.93 -17.23
CA ILE A 64 0.59 11.34 -16.23
C ILE A 64 -0.55 10.33 -16.17
N ARG A 65 -1.13 10.01 -17.33
CA ARG A 65 -2.25 9.06 -17.45
C ARG A 65 -1.87 7.69 -16.92
N LYS A 66 -0.72 7.15 -17.32
CA LYS A 66 -0.23 5.84 -16.87
C LYS A 66 -0.05 5.78 -15.35
N GLY A 67 0.59 6.80 -14.77
CA GLY A 67 0.75 6.89 -13.31
C GLY A 67 -0.59 7.01 -12.58
N ALA A 68 -1.55 7.75 -13.13
CA ALA A 68 -2.89 7.88 -12.57
C ALA A 68 -3.71 6.58 -12.66
N GLU A 69 -3.62 5.83 -13.76
CA GLU A 69 -4.26 4.52 -13.91
C GLU A 69 -3.67 3.47 -12.98
N GLU A 70 -2.35 3.44 -12.82
CA GLU A 70 -1.67 2.60 -11.84
C GLU A 70 -2.13 2.95 -10.41
N LEU A 71 -2.18 4.23 -10.08
CA LEU A 71 -2.68 4.69 -8.78
C LEU A 71 -4.13 4.27 -8.55
N ASN A 72 -5.01 4.39 -9.56
CA ASN A 72 -6.41 3.97 -9.45
C ASN A 72 -6.53 2.46 -9.22
N ARG A 73 -5.76 1.64 -9.94
CA ARG A 73 -5.74 0.18 -9.75
C ARG A 73 -5.33 -0.20 -8.33
N ILE A 74 -4.33 0.48 -7.76
CA ILE A 74 -3.94 0.26 -6.37
C ILE A 74 -5.07 0.69 -5.42
N CYS A 75 -5.87 1.70 -5.78
CA CYS A 75 -7.03 2.11 -4.98
C CYS A 75 -8.16 1.07 -4.92
N GLU A 76 -8.23 0.20 -5.93
CA GLU A 76 -9.23 -0.87 -6.02
C GLU A 76 -8.81 -2.15 -5.30
N ALA A 77 -7.52 -2.29 -4.95
CA ALA A 77 -7.00 -3.42 -4.20
C ALA A 77 -7.72 -3.59 -2.84
N THR A 78 -8.28 -4.77 -2.60
CA THR A 78 -9.03 -5.13 -1.39
C THR A 78 -8.14 -5.21 -0.16
N GLU A 79 -6.87 -5.53 -0.35
CA GLU A 79 -5.83 -5.62 0.67
C GLU A 79 -5.62 -4.25 1.36
N TRP A 80 -5.92 -3.16 0.65
CA TRP A 80 -5.86 -1.80 1.18
C TRP A 80 -7.14 -1.39 1.95
N ALA A 81 -8.16 -2.25 2.01
CA ALA A 81 -9.39 -2.02 2.78
C ALA A 81 -9.34 -2.62 4.20
N ALA A 82 -8.14 -2.75 4.78
CA ALA A 82 -7.90 -3.49 6.01
C ALA A 82 -8.54 -2.89 7.28
N HIS A 83 -9.01 -1.64 7.25
CA HIS A 83 -9.56 -0.96 8.43
C HIS A 83 -10.97 -0.43 8.17
N SER A 84 -11.88 -0.68 9.11
CA SER A 84 -13.29 -0.25 9.07
C SER A 84 -13.51 1.22 9.47
N ASP A 85 -12.43 2.00 9.61
CA ASP A 85 -12.53 3.39 10.08
C ASP A 85 -13.07 4.28 8.96
N GLN A 86 -14.05 5.13 9.30
CA GLN A 86 -14.76 5.93 8.32
C GLN A 86 -13.86 7.02 7.71
N ILE A 87 -12.96 7.62 8.49
CA ILE A 87 -12.06 8.67 8.01
C ILE A 87 -11.00 8.06 7.08
N TYR A 88 -10.46 6.89 7.43
CA TYR A 88 -9.60 6.12 6.56
C TYR A 88 -10.28 5.77 5.23
N ALA A 89 -11.50 5.24 5.29
CA ALA A 89 -12.29 4.91 4.09
C ALA A 89 -12.58 6.15 3.23
N HIS A 90 -12.82 7.30 3.86
CA HIS A 90 -12.99 8.57 3.16
C HIS A 90 -11.73 8.96 2.39
N HIS A 91 -10.55 8.95 3.02
CA HIS A 91 -9.29 9.27 2.33
C HIS A 91 -8.99 8.32 1.17
N ARG A 92 -9.28 7.02 1.32
CA ARG A 92 -9.13 6.04 0.24
C ARG A 92 -10.03 6.36 -0.95
N THR A 93 -11.29 6.65 -0.68
CA THR A 93 -12.27 7.02 -1.70
C THR A 93 -11.86 8.31 -2.41
N GLU A 94 -11.37 9.29 -1.65
CA GLU A 94 -10.92 10.55 -2.19
C GLU A 94 -9.68 10.40 -3.07
N LEU A 95 -8.71 9.56 -2.67
CA LEU A 95 -7.55 9.27 -3.50
C LEU A 95 -7.95 8.62 -4.83
N ARG A 96 -8.89 7.66 -4.79
CA ARG A 96 -9.44 7.02 -6.00
C ARG A 96 -10.11 8.03 -6.93
N ARG A 97 -10.87 8.98 -6.35
CA ARG A 97 -11.50 10.06 -7.10
C ARG A 97 -10.45 10.95 -7.78
N GLN A 98 -9.36 11.27 -7.09
CA GLN A 98 -8.27 12.04 -7.69
C GLN A 98 -7.53 11.30 -8.79
N SER A 99 -7.28 10.00 -8.63
CA SER A 99 -6.62 9.23 -9.68
C SER A 99 -7.46 9.21 -10.96
N LEU A 100 -8.78 9.01 -10.86
CA LEU A 100 -9.67 9.09 -12.03
C LEU A 100 -9.72 10.51 -12.64
N LYS A 101 -9.71 11.54 -11.79
CA LYS A 101 -9.67 12.92 -12.27
C LYS A 101 -8.34 13.23 -12.97
N LEU A 102 -7.22 12.71 -12.50
CA LEU A 102 -5.91 12.84 -13.16
C LEU A 102 -5.90 12.17 -14.54
N VAL A 103 -6.48 10.98 -14.66
CA VAL A 103 -6.68 10.32 -15.98
C VAL A 103 -7.45 11.25 -16.91
N LYS A 104 -8.58 11.80 -16.44
CA LYS A 104 -9.39 12.75 -17.23
C LYS A 104 -8.59 14.00 -17.64
N MET A 105 -7.85 14.63 -16.73
CA MET A 105 -7.05 15.81 -17.04
C MET A 105 -5.94 15.49 -18.04
N ALA A 106 -5.36 14.29 -17.99
CA ALA A 106 -4.38 13.84 -18.97
C ALA A 106 -5.01 13.60 -20.35
N ASP A 107 -6.17 12.94 -20.41
CA ASP A 107 -6.92 12.70 -21.66
C ASP A 107 -7.34 14.03 -22.32
N GLU A 108 -7.75 15.02 -21.52
CA GLU A 108 -8.09 16.38 -21.97
C GLU A 108 -6.87 17.26 -22.26
N ARG A 109 -5.65 16.76 -22.04
CA ARG A 109 -4.38 17.51 -22.15
C ARG A 109 -4.37 18.81 -21.34
N ASN A 110 -5.01 18.78 -20.17
CA ASN A 110 -5.11 19.92 -19.27
C ASN A 110 -4.02 19.85 -18.18
N LEU A 111 -2.85 20.44 -18.47
CA LEU A 111 -1.69 20.37 -17.56
C LEU A 111 -1.95 21.04 -16.21
N ASP A 112 -2.54 22.24 -16.21
CA ASP A 112 -2.86 22.98 -14.98
C ASP A 112 -3.88 22.23 -14.13
N GLY A 113 -4.90 21.67 -14.77
CA GLY A 113 -5.90 20.82 -14.12
C GLY A 113 -5.27 19.55 -13.52
N ALA A 114 -4.33 18.93 -14.25
CA ALA A 114 -3.59 17.77 -13.76
C ALA A 114 -2.69 18.13 -12.57
N ALA A 115 -1.96 19.26 -12.64
CA ALA A 115 -1.10 19.74 -11.56
C ALA A 115 -1.90 20.02 -10.29
N PHE A 116 -3.03 20.74 -10.40
CA PHE A 116 -3.90 21.01 -9.25
C PHE A 116 -4.49 19.73 -8.63
N THR A 117 -4.94 18.81 -9.49
CA THR A 117 -5.48 17.52 -9.04
C THR A 117 -4.40 16.68 -8.35
N TYR A 118 -3.16 16.71 -8.86
CA TYR A 118 -2.04 16.01 -8.24
C TYR A 118 -1.68 16.58 -6.87
N MET A 119 -1.62 17.90 -6.72
CA MET A 119 -1.41 18.55 -5.41
C MET A 119 -2.48 18.12 -4.40
N HIS A 120 -3.75 18.06 -4.82
CA HIS A 120 -4.83 17.59 -3.95
C HIS A 120 -4.69 16.09 -3.59
N SER A 121 -4.19 15.27 -4.53
CA SER A 121 -3.88 13.87 -4.25
C SER A 121 -2.76 13.71 -3.22
N LEU A 122 -1.71 14.54 -3.29
CA LEU A 122 -0.62 14.58 -2.31
C LEU A 122 -1.13 14.94 -0.91
N THR A 123 -1.98 15.98 -0.82
CA THR A 123 -2.61 16.36 0.45
C THR A 123 -3.42 15.20 1.03
N THR A 124 -4.19 14.49 0.19
CA THR A 124 -4.96 13.31 0.60
C THR A 124 -4.07 12.21 1.18
N CYS A 125 -2.92 11.93 0.54
CA CYS A 125 -1.94 10.98 1.06
C CYS A 125 -1.42 11.42 2.44
N ILE A 126 -0.99 12.67 2.58
CA ILE A 126 -0.45 13.20 3.85
C ILE A 126 -1.49 13.11 4.96
N SER A 127 -2.73 13.56 4.72
CA SER A 127 -3.81 13.50 5.71
C SER A 127 -4.14 12.06 6.13
N CYS A 128 -4.19 11.13 5.16
CA CYS A 128 -4.39 9.71 5.45
C CYS A 128 -3.27 9.17 6.34
N HIS A 129 -2.01 9.46 6.03
CA HIS A 129 -0.87 9.00 6.82
C HIS A 129 -0.82 9.64 8.22
N GLN A 130 -1.22 10.90 8.36
CA GLN A 130 -1.37 11.54 9.68
C GLN A 130 -2.44 10.83 10.52
N HIS A 131 -3.60 10.53 9.93
CA HIS A 131 -4.67 9.79 10.61
C HIS A 131 -4.22 8.38 11.02
N CYS A 132 -3.57 7.66 10.10
CA CYS A 132 -3.03 6.32 10.37
C CYS A 132 -2.00 6.32 11.50
N ARG A 133 -1.16 7.36 11.57
CA ARG A 133 -0.10 7.48 12.59
C ARG A 133 -0.63 7.93 13.95
N HIS A 134 -1.50 8.92 13.97
CA HIS A 134 -1.85 9.61 15.21
C HIS A 134 -3.17 9.13 15.83
N VAL A 135 -4.09 8.60 15.02
CA VAL A 135 -5.41 8.14 15.50
C VAL A 135 -5.48 6.63 15.50
N LEU A 136 -5.18 5.99 14.37
CA LEU A 136 -5.28 4.53 14.25
C LEU A 136 -4.04 3.80 14.77
N LYS A 137 -2.90 4.49 14.91
CA LYS A 137 -1.62 3.94 15.38
C LYS A 137 -1.16 2.67 14.65
N ILE A 138 -1.48 2.57 13.35
CA ILE A 138 -1.19 1.38 12.53
C ILE A 138 0.31 1.05 12.48
N ALA A 139 1.17 2.06 12.66
CA ALA A 139 2.63 1.88 12.64
C ALA A 139 3.24 1.50 14.00
N ASP A 140 2.50 1.64 15.11
CA ASP A 140 3.02 1.35 16.44
C ASP A 140 3.04 -0.17 16.74
N ASP A 141 2.25 -0.95 15.98
CA ASP A 141 2.15 -2.41 16.08
C ASP A 141 3.17 -3.16 15.19
N VAL A 142 3.91 -2.44 14.34
CA VAL A 142 4.92 -3.01 13.44
C VAL A 142 6.29 -2.79 14.08
N ALA A 143 7.01 -3.88 14.38
CA ALA A 143 8.41 -3.80 14.80
C ALA A 143 9.19 -2.87 13.85
N PRO A 144 10.10 -2.01 14.36
CA PRO A 144 10.68 -0.93 13.56
C PRO A 144 11.19 -1.46 12.22
N LEU A 145 10.63 -0.94 11.12
CA LEU A 145 11.15 -1.20 9.78
C LEU A 145 12.50 -0.49 9.66
N GLU A 146 13.55 -1.10 10.20
CA GLU A 146 14.93 -0.64 10.15
C GLU A 146 15.52 -0.72 8.72
N LYS A 147 14.73 -1.24 7.76
CA LYS A 147 15.13 -1.36 6.38
C LYS A 147 14.73 -0.09 5.61
N VAL A 148 15.62 0.90 5.62
CA VAL A 148 15.66 1.91 4.56
C VAL A 148 15.88 1.13 3.26
N VAL A 149 14.82 0.90 2.49
CA VAL A 149 14.94 0.36 1.14
C VAL A 149 15.51 1.50 0.30
N PRO A 150 16.78 1.42 -0.17
CA PRO A 150 17.29 2.42 -1.08
C PRO A 150 16.37 2.46 -2.30
N ILE A 151 15.97 3.66 -2.71
CA ILE A 151 15.32 3.84 -4.01
C ILE A 151 16.28 3.21 -5.03
N PRO A 152 15.86 2.20 -5.81
CA PRO A 152 16.73 1.62 -6.81
C PRO A 152 17.04 2.69 -7.84
N VAL A 153 18.19 3.34 -7.68
CA VAL A 153 18.91 3.93 -8.79
C VAL A 153 19.40 2.73 -9.57
N THR A 154 18.68 2.35 -10.61
CA THR A 154 19.25 1.42 -11.58
C THR A 154 20.52 2.09 -12.09
N GLU A 155 21.68 1.50 -11.81
CA GLU A 155 22.98 1.98 -12.30
C GLU A 155 23.03 2.04 -13.84
N ASP A 156 22.01 1.51 -14.50
CA ASP A 156 21.76 1.51 -15.94
C ASP A 156 20.92 2.68 -16.48
N GLU A 157 20.49 3.67 -15.68
CA GLU A 157 19.99 4.92 -16.27
C GLU A 157 21.18 5.85 -16.51
N PRO A 158 21.74 5.94 -17.75
CA PRO A 158 22.74 6.94 -18.03
C PRO A 158 22.09 8.27 -17.75
N GLN A 159 22.77 9.08 -16.95
CA GLN A 159 22.52 10.45 -16.54
C GLN A 159 21.98 11.33 -17.70
N ARG A 160 20.73 11.09 -18.12
CA ARG A 160 20.03 11.78 -19.23
C ARG A 160 19.28 13.02 -18.76
N LEU A 161 19.43 13.39 -17.50
CA LEU A 161 19.06 14.73 -17.05
C LEU A 161 20.02 15.82 -17.58
N GLY A 162 21.21 15.46 -18.08
CA GLY A 162 22.16 16.43 -18.65
C GLY A 162 22.07 16.65 -20.17
N SER A 163 21.31 15.83 -20.91
CA SER A 163 21.40 15.77 -22.39
C SER A 163 20.10 16.12 -23.13
N ARG A 164 19.01 16.45 -22.43
CA ARG A 164 17.84 17.06 -23.08
C ARG A 164 18.12 18.57 -23.24
N PRO A 165 18.17 19.12 -24.47
CA PRO A 165 18.30 20.56 -24.63
C PRO A 165 17.11 21.22 -23.96
N ILE A 166 17.38 22.05 -22.95
CA ILE A 166 16.38 22.93 -22.35
C ILE A 166 16.01 23.92 -23.45
N ARG A 167 14.85 23.72 -24.08
CA ARG A 167 14.29 24.70 -25.00
C ARG A 167 13.92 25.92 -24.15
N ARG A 168 14.72 26.99 -24.28
CA ARG A 168 14.36 28.30 -23.73
C ARG A 168 13.22 28.91 -24.51
#